data_AF-A0A552ESR2-F1
#
_entry.id   AF-A0A552ESR2-F1
#
_cell.length_a   1.000
_cell.length_b   1.000
_cell.length_c   1.000
_cell.angle_alpha   90.00
_cell.angle_beta   90.00
_cell.angle_gamma   90.00
#
_symmetry.space_group_name_H-M   'P 1'
#
loop_
_entity.id
_entity.type
_entity.pdbx_description
1 polymer ?
#
loop_
_entity_poly.entity_id
_entity_poly.type
_entity_poly.pdbx_seq_one_letter_code
_entity_poly.pdbx_strand_id
1 'polypeptide(L)'
;MIKRWFAWLVIVSILIPFPVAIAQLDQSQLKEITVRIDVEGNYKEDGGSGVIVRQQGQFYTILTAYHVVQEKRNYKVLIFNPSNQQIIGSHIINEKNIKQIDDYDLAEITIQSSAKYRTANIGDSQQLQPTDDLTVSGYPLPSSFLTKRLSTPTLNLGKFTDRLPPDALLKGKKGATLKMDVETEVGMSGGAVVNKNGELVGILVEADKDASGNKSSSLAIPIDLYPQPTPSPPTLPKPRITLISSVTKVDYTPLQELLAAEKWKEADEETTKLMLEAAGRKGDSFLDYQSIVGFPCYDLKIIDQLWLNYSNGRFGFSVQQKIYKNLGGKEGYNDEIWKKFGDRVGWRKEGNWLDYSDLTFKANAPIGHLPVGRTFGNESWENFGNMVYFRWCKL
;
A
#
# COMPACT_ATOMS: atom_id res chain seq x y z
N MET A 1 56.16 -65.74 -20.39
CA MET A 1 55.47 -65.22 -21.60
C MET A 1 54.16 -64.57 -21.16
N ILE A 2 53.94 -63.36 -21.64
CA ILE A 2 52.96 -62.35 -21.20
C ILE A 2 51.51 -62.80 -21.49
N LYS A 3 50.59 -62.64 -20.52
CA LYS A 3 49.17 -62.35 -20.80
C LYS A 3 48.58 -61.45 -19.69
N ARG A 4 48.65 -60.14 -19.89
CA ARG A 4 47.82 -59.16 -19.16
C ARG A 4 46.52 -59.01 -19.95
N TRP A 5 45.40 -59.43 -19.36
CA TRP A 5 44.06 -59.11 -19.87
C TRP A 5 43.65 -57.75 -19.30
N PHE A 6 43.40 -56.78 -20.16
CA PHE A 6 42.75 -55.52 -19.79
C PHE A 6 41.22 -55.73 -19.85
N ALA A 7 40.58 -55.81 -18.68
CA ALA A 7 39.13 -55.70 -18.58
C ALA A 7 38.76 -54.22 -18.55
N TRP A 8 38.09 -53.74 -19.58
CA TRP A 8 37.46 -52.42 -19.60
C TRP A 8 36.15 -52.49 -18.80
N LEU A 9 36.12 -51.90 -17.61
CA LEU A 9 34.89 -51.62 -16.88
C LEU A 9 34.21 -50.40 -17.52
N VAL A 10 33.24 -50.65 -18.39
CA VAL A 10 32.30 -49.62 -18.85
C VAL A 10 31.33 -49.37 -17.71
N ILE A 11 31.53 -48.29 -16.95
CA ILE A 11 30.54 -47.80 -15.99
C ILE A 11 29.42 -47.14 -16.81
N VAL A 12 28.33 -47.88 -17.02
CA VAL A 12 27.07 -47.30 -17.50
C VAL A 12 26.42 -46.62 -16.30
N SER A 13 26.63 -45.31 -16.16
CA SER A 13 25.88 -44.49 -15.21
C SER A 13 24.42 -44.42 -15.66
N ILE A 14 23.59 -45.28 -15.09
CA ILE A 14 22.13 -45.15 -15.20
C ILE A 14 21.75 -43.92 -14.38
N LEU A 15 21.50 -42.80 -15.06
CA LEU A 15 20.82 -41.65 -14.50
C LEU A 15 19.39 -42.09 -14.17
N ILE A 16 19.16 -42.52 -12.94
CA ILE A 16 17.82 -42.64 -12.39
C ILE A 16 17.30 -41.19 -12.34
N PRO A 17 16.26 -40.81 -13.12
CA PRO A 17 15.68 -39.50 -12.94
C PRO A 17 15.10 -39.49 -11.52
N PHE A 18 15.69 -38.66 -10.66
CA PHE A 18 15.03 -38.27 -9.42
C PHE A 18 13.63 -37.79 -9.82
N PRO A 19 12.56 -38.20 -9.12
CA PRO A 19 11.27 -37.59 -9.34
C PRO A 19 11.47 -36.09 -9.10
N VAL A 20 11.30 -35.30 -10.16
CA VAL A 20 11.18 -33.86 -10.04
C VAL A 20 10.05 -33.67 -9.04
N ALA A 21 10.39 -33.18 -7.85
CA ALA A 21 9.39 -32.81 -6.87
C ALA A 21 8.45 -31.84 -7.58
N ILE A 22 7.23 -32.31 -7.88
CA ILE A 22 6.13 -31.46 -8.31
C ILE A 22 6.10 -30.38 -7.25
N ALA A 23 6.32 -29.13 -7.65
CA ALA A 23 6.43 -27.99 -6.75
C ALA A 23 5.28 -28.07 -5.75
N GLN A 24 5.59 -28.40 -4.51
CA GLN A 24 4.72 -28.10 -3.39
C GLN A 24 4.50 -26.59 -3.51
N LEU A 25 3.31 -26.19 -3.94
CA LEU A 25 2.82 -24.83 -3.76
C LEU A 25 3.25 -24.42 -2.36
N ASP A 26 4.06 -23.37 -2.22
CA ASP A 26 4.59 -23.00 -0.91
C ASP A 26 3.41 -22.44 -0.09
N GLN A 27 2.72 -23.38 0.57
CA GLN A 27 1.56 -23.15 1.41
C GLN A 27 1.86 -22.13 2.52
N SER A 28 3.14 -21.94 2.85
CA SER A 28 3.56 -20.87 3.77
C SER A 28 3.30 -19.49 3.18
N GLN A 29 3.63 -19.27 1.91
CA GLN A 29 3.45 -17.96 1.25
C GLN A 29 1.99 -17.55 1.21
N LEU A 30 1.11 -18.50 0.90
CA LEU A 30 -0.32 -18.26 0.82
C LEU A 30 -0.91 -17.91 2.19
N LYS A 31 -0.39 -18.51 3.27
CA LYS A 31 -0.75 -18.15 4.65
C LYS A 31 -0.22 -16.76 5.05
N GLU A 32 0.95 -16.36 4.56
CA GLU A 32 1.56 -15.04 4.86
C GLU A 32 0.83 -13.86 4.21
N ILE A 33 0.20 -14.05 3.05
CA ILE A 33 -0.52 -12.99 2.34
C ILE A 33 -1.99 -12.88 2.73
N THR A 34 -2.55 -13.90 3.39
CA THR A 34 -3.96 -13.96 3.78
C THR A 34 -4.14 -13.33 5.16
N VAL A 35 -5.08 -12.40 5.29
CA VAL A 35 -5.36 -11.68 6.54
C VAL A 35 -6.72 -12.05 7.10
N ARG A 36 -6.86 -11.88 8.41
CA ARG A 36 -8.11 -12.08 9.12
C ARG A 36 -8.76 -10.72 9.40
N ILE A 37 -10.04 -10.58 9.08
CA ILE A 37 -10.80 -9.35 9.31
C ILE A 37 -11.87 -9.67 10.36
N ASP A 38 -11.72 -9.14 11.57
CA ASP A 38 -12.69 -9.24 12.66
C ASP A 38 -13.57 -7.97 12.70
N VAL A 39 -14.83 -8.07 13.10
CA VAL A 39 -15.64 -6.88 13.48
C VAL A 39 -15.28 -6.46 14.91
N GLU A 40 -15.08 -5.16 15.15
CA GLU A 40 -14.79 -4.66 16.50
C GLU A 40 -16.04 -4.70 17.40
N GLY A 41 -15.92 -5.21 18.62
CA GLY A 41 -17.01 -5.32 19.59
C GLY A 41 -17.38 -6.77 19.94
N ASN A 42 -18.64 -7.00 20.33
CA ASN A 42 -19.14 -8.33 20.73
C ASN A 42 -19.59 -9.20 19.54
N TYR A 43 -19.23 -8.84 18.32
CA TYR A 43 -19.60 -9.55 17.09
C TYR A 43 -18.59 -10.66 16.76
N LYS A 44 -18.40 -11.60 17.70
CA LYS A 44 -17.40 -12.69 17.57
C LYS A 44 -17.66 -13.66 16.41
N GLU A 45 -18.83 -13.56 15.79
CA GLU A 45 -19.32 -14.41 14.70
C GLU A 45 -19.42 -13.67 13.36
N ASP A 46 -18.84 -12.47 13.28
CA ASP A 46 -18.89 -11.63 12.08
C ASP A 46 -17.48 -11.21 11.63
N GLY A 47 -17.31 -11.06 10.33
CA GLY A 47 -16.04 -10.77 9.68
C GLY A 47 -15.71 -11.73 8.54
N GLY A 48 -14.48 -11.63 8.05
CA GLY A 48 -14.06 -12.36 6.87
C GLY A 48 -12.55 -12.43 6.74
N SER A 49 -12.09 -12.54 5.50
CA SER A 49 -10.69 -12.68 5.13
C SER A 49 -10.29 -11.58 4.16
N GLY A 50 -8.99 -11.40 3.96
CA GLY A 50 -8.47 -10.49 2.95
C GLY A 50 -7.13 -10.98 2.40
N VAL A 51 -6.61 -10.30 1.40
CA VAL A 51 -5.33 -10.62 0.76
C VAL A 51 -4.48 -9.36 0.64
N ILE A 52 -3.25 -9.38 1.16
CA ILE A 52 -2.29 -8.30 0.97
C ILE A 52 -1.75 -8.37 -0.46
N VAL A 53 -2.06 -7.38 -1.29
CA VAL A 53 -1.75 -7.40 -2.73
C VAL A 53 -0.68 -6.40 -3.16
N ARG A 54 -0.43 -5.35 -2.36
CA ARG A 54 0.47 -4.27 -2.76
C ARG A 54 1.05 -3.55 -1.55
N GLN A 55 2.29 -3.13 -1.68
CA GLN A 55 2.98 -2.26 -0.73
C GLN A 55 3.50 -1.01 -1.45
N GLN A 56 3.23 0.17 -0.89
CA GLN A 56 3.78 1.46 -1.32
C GLN A 56 4.30 2.23 -0.11
N GLY A 57 5.62 2.24 0.07
CA GLY A 57 6.22 2.75 1.31
C GLY A 57 5.74 1.94 2.52
N GLN A 58 5.16 2.63 3.50
CA GLN A 58 4.54 2.02 4.69
C GLN A 58 3.08 1.61 4.48
N PHE A 59 2.48 1.88 3.32
CA PHE A 59 1.07 1.58 3.08
C PHE A 59 0.91 0.23 2.40
N TYR A 60 0.02 -0.59 2.96
CA TYR A 60 -0.37 -1.87 2.38
C TYR A 60 -1.81 -1.80 1.90
N THR A 61 -2.02 -2.36 0.72
CA THR A 61 -3.33 -2.57 0.14
C THR A 61 -3.75 -4.01 0.38
N ILE A 62 -4.95 -4.17 0.92
CA ILE A 62 -5.60 -5.46 1.15
C ILE A 62 -6.87 -5.50 0.31
N LEU A 63 -7.08 -6.57 -0.45
CA LEU A 63 -8.36 -6.85 -1.09
C LEU A 63 -9.22 -7.75 -0.22
N THR A 64 -10.53 -7.54 -0.26
CA THR A 64 -11.52 -8.41 0.39
C THR A 64 -12.84 -8.34 -0.38
N ALA A 65 -13.79 -9.20 -0.04
CA ALA A 65 -15.15 -9.08 -0.53
C ALA A 65 -15.82 -7.87 0.13
N TYR A 66 -16.55 -7.05 -0.63
CA TYR A 66 -17.12 -5.81 -0.10
C TYR A 66 -18.13 -6.07 1.01
N HIS A 67 -18.95 -7.12 0.90
CA HIS A 67 -19.91 -7.47 1.95
C HIS A 67 -19.27 -7.78 3.31
N VAL A 68 -17.98 -8.14 3.36
CA VAL A 68 -17.24 -8.33 4.63
C VAL A 68 -17.06 -7.00 5.36
N VAL A 69 -16.98 -5.88 4.62
CA VAL A 69 -16.64 -4.54 5.13
C VAL A 69 -17.64 -3.44 4.73
N GLN A 70 -18.84 -3.81 4.30
CA GLN A 70 -19.84 -2.86 3.77
C GLN A 70 -20.52 -2.01 4.84
N GLU A 71 -20.56 -2.49 6.09
CA GLU A 71 -21.23 -1.78 7.17
C GLU A 71 -20.36 -0.64 7.69
N LYS A 72 -21.00 0.49 8.06
CA LYS A 72 -20.32 1.65 8.64
C LYS A 72 -19.96 1.39 10.11
N ARG A 73 -18.92 0.60 10.32
CA ARG A 73 -18.39 0.23 11.63
C ARG A 73 -16.87 0.06 11.59
N ASN A 74 -16.28 -0.16 12.76
CA ASN A 74 -14.86 -0.46 12.86
C ASN A 74 -14.63 -1.96 12.65
N TYR A 75 -13.58 -2.25 11.90
CA TYR A 75 -13.06 -3.60 11.70
C TYR A 75 -11.62 -3.68 12.19
N LYS A 76 -11.17 -4.88 12.53
CA LYS A 76 -9.80 -5.16 12.91
C LYS A 76 -9.18 -6.13 11.92
N VAL A 77 -8.19 -5.63 11.18
CA VAL A 77 -7.34 -6.46 10.31
C VAL A 77 -6.21 -7.03 11.15
N LEU A 78 -6.13 -8.35 11.21
CA LEU A 78 -5.11 -9.11 11.91
C LEU A 78 -4.24 -9.87 10.91
N ILE A 79 -2.93 -9.74 11.10
CA ILE A 79 -1.90 -10.39 10.29
C ILE A 79 -1.10 -11.27 11.23
N PHE A 80 -0.99 -12.55 10.90
CA PHE A 80 -0.34 -13.55 11.73
C PHE A 80 0.95 -14.05 11.07
N ASN A 81 1.96 -14.33 11.88
CA ASN A 81 3.08 -15.14 11.43
C ASN A 81 2.63 -16.61 11.37
N PRO A 82 2.64 -17.27 10.21
CA PRO A 82 2.10 -18.62 10.08
C PRO A 82 2.94 -19.69 10.76
N SER A 83 4.21 -19.44 11.03
CA SER A 83 5.10 -20.40 11.69
C SER A 83 4.86 -20.50 13.20
N ASN A 84 4.51 -19.39 13.85
CA ASN A 84 4.37 -19.34 15.31
C ASN A 84 3.00 -18.79 15.80
N GLN A 85 2.09 -18.48 14.88
CA GLN A 85 0.73 -17.99 15.15
C GLN A 85 0.65 -16.67 15.93
N GLN A 86 1.76 -15.93 16.05
CA GLN A 86 1.76 -14.62 16.70
C GLN A 86 1.17 -13.55 15.79
N ILE A 87 0.46 -12.59 16.38
CA ILE A 87 -0.02 -11.40 15.67
C ILE A 87 1.19 -10.50 15.38
N ILE A 88 1.47 -10.28 14.10
CA ILE A 88 2.52 -9.38 13.61
C ILE A 88 1.96 -8.08 13.01
N GLY A 89 0.63 -7.97 12.90
CA GLY A 89 -0.07 -6.75 12.52
C GLY A 89 -1.49 -6.74 13.09
N SER A 90 -1.91 -5.61 13.64
CA SER A 90 -3.27 -5.40 14.14
C SER A 90 -3.68 -3.97 13.85
N HIS A 91 -4.61 -3.79 12.92
CA HIS A 91 -5.00 -2.48 12.39
C HIS A 91 -6.51 -2.29 12.54
N ILE A 92 -6.92 -1.21 13.23
CA ILE A 92 -8.33 -0.80 13.26
C ILE A 92 -8.59 0.04 12.01
N ILE A 93 -9.60 -0.36 11.24
CA ILE A 93 -10.02 0.31 10.00
C ILE A 93 -11.50 0.70 10.08
N ASN A 94 -11.88 1.70 9.32
CA ASN A 94 -13.27 2.12 9.14
C ASN A 94 -13.49 2.61 7.70
N GLU A 95 -14.63 3.23 7.44
CA GLU A 95 -15.02 3.82 6.14
C GLU A 95 -13.95 4.69 5.47
N LYS A 96 -13.02 5.30 6.22
CA LYS A 96 -11.92 6.11 5.64
C LYS A 96 -10.82 5.27 5.01
N ASN A 97 -10.71 4.01 5.40
CA ASN A 97 -9.71 3.07 4.92
C ASN A 97 -10.25 2.15 3.81
N ILE A 98 -11.58 2.12 3.65
CA ILE A 98 -12.29 1.16 2.80
C ILE A 98 -12.79 1.87 1.55
N LYS A 99 -12.52 1.30 0.39
CA LYS A 99 -13.02 1.76 -0.90
C LYS A 99 -13.62 0.59 -1.65
N GLN A 100 -14.92 0.64 -1.95
CA GLN A 100 -15.53 -0.29 -2.90
C GLN A 100 -14.95 -0.06 -4.30
N ILE A 101 -14.66 -1.15 -5.02
CA ILE A 101 -14.18 -1.11 -6.39
C ILE A 101 -15.37 -1.19 -7.34
N ASP A 102 -15.59 -0.11 -8.09
CA ASP A 102 -16.78 0.13 -8.89
C ASP A 102 -18.05 -0.16 -8.08
N ASP A 103 -18.96 -0.99 -8.61
CA ASP A 103 -20.14 -1.49 -7.91
C ASP A 103 -20.08 -3.02 -7.70
N TYR A 104 -18.87 -3.60 -7.76
CA TYR A 104 -18.63 -5.01 -7.50
C TYR A 104 -18.65 -5.34 -6.00
N ASP A 105 -18.78 -6.61 -5.66
CA ASP A 105 -18.59 -7.12 -4.29
C ASP A 105 -17.10 -7.21 -3.91
N LEU A 106 -16.31 -6.20 -4.31
CA LEU A 106 -14.87 -6.11 -4.11
C LEU A 106 -14.52 -4.81 -3.38
N ALA A 107 -13.66 -4.90 -2.37
CA ALA A 107 -13.19 -3.75 -1.62
C ALA A 107 -11.68 -3.72 -1.48
N GLU A 108 -11.14 -2.50 -1.52
CA GLU A 108 -9.79 -2.16 -1.16
C GLU A 108 -9.76 -1.62 0.28
N ILE A 109 -8.86 -2.15 1.09
CA ILE A 109 -8.52 -1.66 2.42
C ILE A 109 -7.09 -1.13 2.39
N THR A 110 -6.89 0.10 2.87
CA THR A 110 -5.54 0.67 3.06
C THR A 110 -5.16 0.72 4.54
N ILE A 111 -4.05 0.08 4.90
CA ILE A 111 -3.43 0.14 6.24
C ILE A 111 -2.03 0.74 6.14
N GLN A 112 -1.53 1.30 7.26
CA GLN A 112 -0.15 1.79 7.36
C GLN A 112 0.61 0.94 8.39
N SER A 113 1.80 0.46 8.03
CA SER A 113 2.67 -0.31 8.92
C SER A 113 4.14 -0.12 8.57
N SER A 114 5.00 -0.03 9.59
CA SER A 114 6.45 -0.14 9.43
C SER A 114 6.94 -1.59 9.39
N ALA A 115 6.10 -2.54 9.83
CA ALA A 115 6.39 -3.96 9.73
C ALA A 115 6.29 -4.42 8.27
N LYS A 116 7.16 -5.35 7.88
CA LYS A 116 7.17 -5.90 6.52
C LYS A 116 6.22 -7.08 6.42
N TYR A 117 5.21 -6.96 5.56
CA TYR A 117 4.29 -8.04 5.21
C TYR A 117 4.55 -8.51 3.78
N ARG A 118 4.30 -9.81 3.54
CA ARG A 118 4.36 -10.37 2.20
C ARG A 118 3.18 -9.86 1.37
N THR A 119 3.41 -9.69 0.07
CA THR A 119 2.37 -9.33 -0.90
C THR A 119 2.15 -10.50 -1.86
N ALA A 120 0.92 -10.64 -2.35
CA ALA A 120 0.56 -11.64 -3.35
C ALA A 120 1.20 -11.30 -4.70
N ASN A 121 1.67 -12.33 -5.41
CA ASN A 121 1.94 -12.19 -6.84
C ASN A 121 0.59 -12.18 -7.57
N ILE A 122 0.34 -11.17 -8.39
CA ILE A 122 -0.90 -11.05 -9.17
C ILE A 122 -0.77 -11.88 -10.44
N GLY A 123 -1.73 -12.78 -10.66
CA GLY A 123 -1.85 -13.57 -11.88
C GLY A 123 -2.86 -12.96 -12.86
N ASP A 124 -3.22 -13.74 -13.87
CA ASP A 124 -4.22 -13.40 -14.89
C ASP A 124 -5.33 -14.45 -14.85
N SER A 125 -6.54 -14.03 -14.48
CA SER A 125 -7.64 -14.99 -14.37
C SER A 125 -8.14 -15.46 -15.75
N GLN A 126 -7.89 -14.70 -16.82
CA GLN A 126 -8.32 -15.06 -18.18
C GLN A 126 -7.61 -16.31 -18.69
N GLN A 127 -6.47 -16.67 -18.10
CA GLN A 127 -5.71 -17.87 -18.47
C GLN A 127 -6.25 -19.15 -17.85
N LEU A 128 -7.17 -19.07 -16.88
CA LEU A 128 -7.76 -20.25 -16.25
C LEU A 128 -8.55 -21.09 -17.25
N GLN A 129 -8.28 -22.40 -17.26
CA GLN A 129 -8.98 -23.42 -18.01
C GLN A 129 -9.72 -24.37 -17.07
N PRO A 130 -10.91 -24.89 -17.45
CA PRO A 130 -11.61 -25.88 -16.64
C PRO A 130 -10.66 -27.02 -16.23
N THR A 131 -10.77 -27.46 -14.98
CA THR A 131 -9.93 -28.45 -14.29
C THR A 131 -8.57 -27.97 -13.77
N ASP A 132 -8.17 -26.72 -14.05
CA ASP A 132 -6.97 -26.11 -13.47
C ASP A 132 -7.04 -26.13 -11.94
N ASP A 133 -5.93 -26.52 -11.31
CA ASP A 133 -5.84 -26.58 -9.86
C ASP A 133 -5.87 -25.18 -9.25
N LEU A 134 -6.75 -25.01 -8.26
CA LEU A 134 -6.88 -23.82 -7.44
C LEU A 134 -6.63 -24.16 -5.97
N THR A 135 -6.06 -23.20 -5.26
CA THR A 135 -6.02 -23.22 -3.79
C THR A 135 -6.68 -21.97 -3.25
N VAL A 136 -7.61 -22.16 -2.32
CA VAL A 136 -8.31 -21.08 -1.62
C VAL A 136 -7.76 -20.95 -0.21
N SER A 137 -7.44 -19.73 0.21
CA SER A 137 -6.99 -19.43 1.57
C SER A 137 -7.87 -18.41 2.26
N GLY A 138 -8.33 -18.74 3.47
CA GLY A 138 -9.21 -17.87 4.24
C GLY A 138 -9.29 -18.26 5.71
N TYR A 139 -9.87 -17.38 6.52
CA TYR A 139 -10.06 -17.57 7.96
C TYR A 139 -11.52 -17.90 8.26
N PRO A 140 -11.86 -19.17 8.51
CA PRO A 140 -13.23 -19.55 8.88
C PRO A 140 -13.66 -18.83 10.16
N LEU A 141 -14.94 -18.50 10.23
CA LEU A 141 -15.61 -18.06 11.44
C LEU A 141 -15.84 -19.28 12.36
N PRO A 142 -16.04 -19.05 13.67
CA PRO A 142 -16.43 -20.09 14.59
C PRO A 142 -17.71 -20.83 14.14
N SER A 143 -17.79 -22.12 14.41
CA SER A 143 -18.94 -22.99 14.13
C SER A 143 -19.17 -23.96 15.28
N SER A 144 -20.18 -24.84 15.16
CA SER A 144 -20.42 -25.91 16.14
C SER A 144 -19.19 -26.83 16.33
N PHE A 145 -18.33 -26.91 15.32
CA PHE A 145 -17.09 -27.68 15.36
C PHE A 145 -15.86 -26.82 15.70
N LEU A 146 -15.83 -25.56 15.26
CA LEU A 146 -14.75 -24.60 15.53
C LEU A 146 -15.19 -23.57 16.57
N THR A 147 -14.94 -23.81 17.85
CA THR A 147 -15.41 -22.92 18.93
C THR A 147 -14.63 -21.60 19.08
N LYS A 148 -13.51 -21.44 18.35
CA LYS A 148 -12.67 -20.24 18.35
C LYS A 148 -12.20 -19.93 16.93
N ARG A 149 -12.02 -18.64 16.64
CA ARG A 149 -11.46 -18.19 15.37
C ARG A 149 -9.98 -18.56 15.28
N LEU A 150 -9.58 -19.15 14.14
CA LEU A 150 -8.22 -19.64 13.94
C LEU A 150 -7.21 -18.49 13.79
N SER A 151 -5.96 -18.75 14.18
CA SER A 151 -4.81 -17.85 13.96
C SER A 151 -4.00 -18.22 12.71
N THR A 152 -4.42 -19.26 12.00
CA THR A 152 -3.86 -19.71 10.72
C THR A 152 -5.00 -19.88 9.73
N PRO A 153 -4.89 -19.41 8.48
CA PRO A 153 -5.96 -19.60 7.51
C PRO A 153 -6.02 -21.07 7.08
N THR A 154 -7.23 -21.53 6.74
CA THR A 154 -7.45 -22.82 6.08
C THR A 154 -7.00 -22.72 4.63
N LEU A 155 -6.53 -23.84 4.09
CA LEU A 155 -6.13 -23.99 2.68
C LEU A 155 -6.96 -25.10 2.07
N ASN A 156 -7.86 -24.73 1.17
CA ASN A 156 -8.79 -25.67 0.55
C ASN A 156 -8.42 -25.81 -0.93
N LEU A 157 -8.15 -27.04 -1.34
CA LEU A 157 -7.79 -27.36 -2.71
C LEU A 157 -9.04 -27.72 -3.50
N GLY A 158 -9.04 -27.34 -4.77
CA GLY A 158 -10.07 -27.73 -5.73
C GLY A 158 -9.63 -27.28 -7.12
N LYS A 159 -10.60 -27.08 -8.00
CA LYS A 159 -10.40 -26.81 -9.40
C LYS A 159 -11.28 -25.66 -9.88
N PHE A 160 -10.76 -24.96 -10.87
CA PHE A 160 -11.57 -24.07 -11.67
C PHE A 160 -12.55 -24.90 -12.51
N THR A 161 -13.82 -24.52 -12.54
CA THR A 161 -14.87 -25.27 -13.23
C THR A 161 -15.42 -24.52 -14.43
N ASP A 162 -15.76 -23.25 -14.27
CA ASP A 162 -16.43 -22.47 -15.31
C ASP A 162 -16.31 -20.96 -15.06
N ARG A 163 -16.58 -20.17 -16.09
CA ARG A 163 -16.72 -18.70 -15.99
C ARG A 163 -18.16 -18.29 -16.27
N LEU A 164 -18.81 -17.72 -15.26
CA LEU A 164 -20.16 -17.19 -15.40
C LEU A 164 -20.16 -15.92 -16.27
N PRO A 165 -21.26 -15.64 -17.00
CA PRO A 165 -21.44 -14.38 -17.70
C PRO A 165 -21.30 -13.16 -16.78
N PRO A 166 -20.75 -12.02 -17.24
CA PRO A 166 -20.60 -10.80 -16.43
C PRO A 166 -21.91 -10.23 -15.88
N ASP A 167 -23.03 -10.48 -16.58
CA ASP A 167 -24.38 -10.07 -16.24
C ASP A 167 -25.14 -11.12 -15.41
N ALA A 168 -24.49 -12.22 -15.01
CA ALA A 168 -25.07 -13.19 -14.10
C ALA A 168 -25.53 -12.47 -12.81
N LEU A 169 -26.84 -12.39 -12.62
CA LEU A 169 -27.46 -11.70 -11.48
C LEU A 169 -27.26 -12.51 -10.21
N LEU A 170 -26.11 -12.30 -9.56
CA LEU A 170 -25.82 -12.85 -8.25
C LEU A 170 -26.19 -11.81 -7.19
N LYS A 171 -27.22 -12.10 -6.39
CA LYS A 171 -27.74 -11.18 -5.39
C LYS A 171 -26.66 -10.83 -4.38
N GLY A 172 -26.20 -9.58 -4.41
CA GLY A 172 -25.17 -9.06 -3.50
C GLY A 172 -23.74 -9.52 -3.80
N LYS A 173 -23.47 -10.19 -4.93
CA LYS A 173 -22.15 -10.74 -5.30
C LYS A 173 -21.76 -10.32 -6.72
N LYS A 174 -21.97 -9.05 -7.05
CA LYS A 174 -21.69 -8.53 -8.40
C LYS A 174 -20.20 -8.66 -8.73
N GLY A 175 -19.88 -9.14 -9.94
CA GLY A 175 -18.50 -9.36 -10.40
C GLY A 175 -17.94 -10.76 -10.12
N ALA A 176 -18.65 -11.59 -9.35
CA ALA A 176 -18.25 -12.95 -9.00
C ALA A 176 -18.45 -13.93 -10.16
N THR A 177 -17.51 -13.98 -11.11
CA THR A 177 -17.67 -14.77 -12.34
C THR A 177 -16.85 -16.06 -12.36
N LEU A 178 -15.87 -16.24 -11.47
CA LEU A 178 -15.10 -17.48 -11.42
C LEU A 178 -15.86 -18.52 -10.61
N LYS A 179 -16.20 -19.67 -11.21
CA LYS A 179 -16.85 -20.79 -10.53
C LYS A 179 -15.84 -21.90 -10.26
N MET A 180 -15.83 -22.43 -9.05
CA MET A 180 -14.90 -23.48 -8.63
C MET A 180 -15.58 -24.57 -7.80
N ASP A 181 -15.02 -25.77 -7.82
CA ASP A 181 -15.42 -26.92 -6.98
C ASP A 181 -14.58 -26.99 -5.71
N VAL A 182 -14.39 -25.85 -5.06
CA VAL A 182 -13.68 -25.76 -3.78
C VAL A 182 -14.70 -25.73 -2.65
N GLU A 183 -14.62 -26.70 -1.75
CA GLU A 183 -15.34 -26.62 -0.47
C GLU A 183 -14.76 -25.48 0.36
N THR A 184 -15.63 -24.64 0.91
CA THR A 184 -15.25 -23.47 1.71
C THR A 184 -16.02 -23.44 3.01
N GLU A 185 -15.62 -22.60 3.95
CA GLU A 185 -16.32 -22.39 5.22
C GLU A 185 -16.77 -20.95 5.37
N VAL A 186 -17.83 -20.74 6.16
CA VAL A 186 -18.34 -19.41 6.48
C VAL A 186 -17.21 -18.59 7.10
N GLY A 187 -17.01 -17.37 6.61
CA GLY A 187 -15.92 -16.47 7.04
C GLY A 187 -14.69 -16.46 6.14
N MET A 188 -14.56 -17.40 5.20
CA MET A 188 -13.46 -17.37 4.23
C MET A 188 -13.62 -16.28 3.15
N SER A 189 -14.81 -15.70 2.98
CA SER A 189 -15.08 -14.61 2.03
C SER A 189 -14.03 -13.50 2.13
N GLY A 190 -13.57 -13.02 0.98
CA GLY A 190 -12.46 -12.10 0.84
C GLY A 190 -11.07 -12.76 0.81
N GLY A 191 -10.99 -14.08 0.99
CA GLY A 191 -9.76 -14.86 0.95
C GLY A 191 -9.15 -14.98 -0.45
N ALA A 192 -7.89 -15.43 -0.50
CA ALA A 192 -7.13 -15.57 -1.74
C ALA A 192 -7.58 -16.81 -2.52
N VAL A 193 -7.76 -16.66 -3.83
CA VAL A 193 -7.85 -17.78 -4.79
C VAL A 193 -6.62 -17.74 -5.69
N VAL A 194 -5.77 -18.75 -5.57
CA VAL A 194 -4.50 -18.83 -6.33
C VAL A 194 -4.46 -20.02 -7.27
N ASN A 195 -3.75 -19.85 -8.38
CA ASN A 195 -3.47 -20.93 -9.33
C ASN A 195 -2.32 -21.84 -8.83
N LYS A 196 -2.00 -22.88 -9.60
CA LYS A 196 -0.88 -23.81 -9.33
C LYS A 196 0.51 -23.15 -9.18
N ASN A 197 0.69 -21.94 -9.70
CA ASN A 197 1.95 -21.17 -9.58
C ASN A 197 1.99 -20.31 -8.29
N GLY A 198 0.91 -20.27 -7.51
CA GLY A 198 0.77 -19.40 -6.35
C GLY A 198 0.43 -17.94 -6.70
N GLU A 199 -0.03 -17.69 -7.92
CA GLU A 199 -0.45 -16.37 -8.36
C GLU A 199 -1.93 -16.16 -8.04
N LEU A 200 -2.26 -14.99 -7.48
CA LEU A 200 -3.62 -14.59 -7.14
C LEU A 200 -4.42 -14.37 -8.42
N VAL A 201 -5.45 -15.18 -8.63
CA VAL A 201 -6.35 -15.12 -9.79
C VAL A 201 -7.76 -14.66 -9.44
N GLY A 202 -8.11 -14.62 -8.14
CA GLY A 202 -9.37 -14.05 -7.68
C GLY A 202 -9.48 -13.86 -6.18
N ILE A 203 -10.55 -13.17 -5.79
CA ILE A 203 -10.96 -12.95 -4.39
C ILE A 203 -12.22 -13.78 -4.13
N LEU A 204 -12.17 -14.64 -3.13
CA LEU A 204 -13.27 -15.55 -2.80
C LEU A 204 -14.51 -14.76 -2.39
N VAL A 205 -15.65 -15.14 -2.96
CA VAL A 205 -16.98 -14.76 -2.48
C VAL A 205 -17.78 -16.04 -2.31
N GLU A 206 -18.01 -16.43 -1.05
CA GLU A 206 -18.73 -17.67 -0.74
C GLU A 206 -20.06 -17.71 -1.52
N ALA A 207 -20.37 -18.84 -2.16
CA ALA A 207 -21.56 -18.95 -3.02
C ALA A 207 -22.86 -19.15 -2.20
N ASP A 208 -24.01 -18.87 -2.82
CA ASP A 208 -25.31 -19.09 -2.19
C ASP A 208 -25.56 -20.58 -1.95
N LYS A 209 -26.34 -20.90 -0.92
CA LYS A 209 -26.92 -22.24 -0.81
C LYS A 209 -27.84 -22.45 -2.02
N ASP A 210 -27.83 -23.64 -2.62
CA ASP A 210 -28.80 -23.97 -3.66
C ASP A 210 -30.25 -23.90 -3.09
N ALA A 211 -31.25 -24.02 -3.97
CA ALA A 211 -32.66 -23.98 -3.55
C ALA A 211 -33.05 -25.07 -2.52
N SER A 212 -32.18 -26.07 -2.31
CA SER A 212 -32.34 -27.16 -1.33
C SER A 212 -31.58 -26.90 -0.02
N GLY A 213 -30.87 -25.78 0.10
CA GLY A 213 -30.07 -25.45 1.27
C GLY A 213 -28.67 -26.08 1.27
N ASN A 214 -28.26 -26.78 0.21
CA ASN A 214 -26.94 -27.39 0.09
C ASN A 214 -25.90 -26.36 -0.39
N LYS A 215 -24.64 -26.57 -0.02
CA LYS A 215 -23.55 -25.66 -0.39
C LYS A 215 -23.29 -25.77 -1.90
N SER A 216 -23.52 -24.69 -2.65
CA SER A 216 -23.23 -24.65 -4.09
C SER A 216 -21.75 -24.37 -4.37
N SER A 217 -21.33 -24.55 -5.63
CA SER A 217 -19.98 -24.24 -6.11
C SER A 217 -19.53 -22.86 -5.66
N SER A 218 -18.35 -22.76 -5.02
CA SER A 218 -17.78 -21.50 -4.58
C SER A 218 -17.55 -20.54 -5.76
N LEU A 219 -17.68 -19.24 -5.51
CA LEU A 219 -17.46 -18.21 -6.51
C LEU A 219 -16.27 -17.32 -6.13
N ALA A 220 -15.66 -16.68 -7.11
CA ALA A 220 -14.66 -15.65 -6.88
C ALA A 220 -14.79 -14.50 -7.88
N ILE A 221 -14.40 -13.32 -7.42
CA ILE A 221 -14.23 -12.13 -8.23
C ILE A 221 -12.88 -12.25 -8.94
N PRO A 222 -12.82 -12.19 -10.28
CA PRO A 222 -11.57 -12.18 -11.02
C PRO A 222 -10.63 -11.09 -10.54
N ILE A 223 -9.34 -11.41 -10.40
CA ILE A 223 -8.34 -10.41 -10.03
C ILE A 223 -8.22 -9.30 -11.09
N ASP A 224 -8.55 -9.60 -12.34
CA ASP A 224 -8.48 -8.66 -13.46
C ASP A 224 -9.49 -7.49 -13.33
N LEU A 225 -10.53 -7.65 -12.49
CA LEU A 225 -11.47 -6.57 -12.18
C LEU A 225 -10.90 -5.56 -11.18
N TYR A 226 -9.88 -5.93 -10.41
CA TYR A 226 -9.17 -4.97 -9.59
C TYR A 226 -8.19 -4.20 -10.48
N PRO A 227 -8.37 -2.88 -10.65
CA PRO A 227 -7.49 -2.09 -11.50
C PRO A 227 -6.10 -2.11 -10.88
N GLN A 228 -5.23 -2.96 -11.42
CA GLN A 228 -3.81 -2.84 -11.17
C GLN A 228 -3.42 -1.44 -11.63
N PRO A 229 -2.53 -0.73 -10.93
CA PRO A 229 -1.89 0.42 -11.53
C PRO A 229 -1.27 -0.07 -12.84
N THR A 230 -1.88 0.29 -13.97
CA THR A 230 -1.32 -0.01 -15.29
C THR A 230 0.16 0.36 -15.22
N PRO A 231 1.10 -0.51 -15.65
CA PRO A 231 2.44 -0.03 -15.92
C PRO A 231 2.21 1.16 -16.85
N SER A 232 2.51 2.35 -16.36
CA SER A 232 2.32 3.56 -17.16
C SER A 232 2.99 3.27 -18.51
N PRO A 233 2.32 3.48 -19.66
CA PRO A 233 2.89 3.20 -20.98
C PRO A 233 4.30 3.76 -20.97
N PRO A 234 5.34 2.95 -21.29
CA PRO A 234 6.69 3.04 -20.74
C PRO A 234 7.02 4.50 -20.49
N THR A 235 6.73 4.96 -19.27
CA THR A 235 7.04 6.34 -18.94
C THR A 235 8.52 6.40 -19.13
N LEU A 236 8.97 7.32 -20.01
CA LEU A 236 10.34 7.82 -20.02
C LEU A 236 10.88 7.69 -18.59
N PRO A 237 12.02 7.00 -18.40
CA PRO A 237 12.45 6.48 -17.12
C PRO A 237 12.13 7.51 -16.05
N LYS A 238 11.27 7.14 -15.09
CA LYS A 238 10.92 7.98 -13.93
C LYS A 238 12.23 8.66 -13.52
N PRO A 239 12.39 9.98 -13.71
CA PRO A 239 13.71 10.57 -13.75
C PRO A 239 14.40 10.19 -12.45
N ARG A 240 15.49 9.44 -12.57
CA ARG A 240 16.37 9.18 -11.43
C ARG A 240 16.67 10.58 -10.92
N ILE A 241 16.14 10.93 -9.74
CA ILE A 241 16.29 12.30 -9.22
C ILE A 241 17.79 12.53 -9.19
N THR A 242 18.25 13.44 -10.05
CA THR A 242 19.65 13.81 -10.04
C THR A 242 19.81 14.64 -8.80
N LEU A 243 20.44 14.07 -7.77
CA LEU A 243 20.58 14.71 -6.46
C LEU A 243 21.53 15.90 -6.52
N ILE A 244 22.28 16.06 -7.61
CA ILE A 244 23.07 17.25 -7.86
C ILE A 244 22.26 18.16 -8.79
N SER A 245 21.95 19.38 -8.33
CA SER A 245 21.26 20.36 -9.15
C SER A 245 22.08 20.69 -10.40
N SER A 246 21.46 20.60 -11.57
CA SER A 246 22.13 21.00 -12.82
C SER A 246 22.31 22.52 -12.89
N VAL A 247 21.50 23.29 -12.15
CA VAL A 247 21.45 24.76 -12.14
C VAL A 247 22.43 25.33 -11.12
N THR A 248 22.33 24.92 -9.86
CA THR A 248 23.09 25.50 -8.74
C THR A 248 24.29 24.66 -8.32
N LYS A 249 24.38 23.41 -8.80
CA LYS A 249 25.36 22.39 -8.37
C LYS A 249 25.25 21.95 -6.91
N VAL A 250 24.19 22.33 -6.21
CA VAL A 250 23.91 21.86 -4.84
C VAL A 250 23.66 20.35 -4.83
N ASP A 251 24.24 19.67 -3.85
CA ASP A 251 24.08 18.23 -3.62
C ASP A 251 23.01 17.97 -2.54
N TYR A 252 21.92 17.33 -2.95
CA TYR A 252 20.77 16.96 -2.13
C TYR A 252 20.85 15.55 -1.55
N THR A 253 21.97 14.84 -1.73
CA THR A 253 22.19 13.51 -1.14
C THR A 253 22.01 13.49 0.38
N PRO A 254 22.52 14.47 1.17
CA PRO A 254 22.31 14.48 2.62
C PRO A 254 20.83 14.54 3.01
N LEU A 255 20.03 15.31 2.28
CA LEU A 255 18.59 15.38 2.52
C LEU A 255 17.91 14.04 2.21
N GLN A 256 18.30 13.39 1.11
CA GLN A 256 17.79 12.06 0.77
C GLN A 256 18.09 11.05 1.89
N GLU A 257 19.31 11.02 2.41
CA GLU A 257 19.72 10.08 3.46
C GLU A 257 18.94 10.28 4.75
N LEU A 258 18.74 11.54 5.16
CA LEU A 258 17.95 11.88 6.36
C LEU A 258 16.48 11.49 6.20
N LEU A 259 15.89 11.75 5.03
CA LEU A 259 14.52 11.37 4.73
C LEU A 259 14.35 9.85 4.65
N ALA A 260 15.30 9.13 4.04
CA ALA A 260 15.32 7.67 3.98
C ALA A 260 15.45 7.03 5.37
N ALA A 261 16.15 7.69 6.28
CA ALA A 261 16.29 7.28 7.67
C ALA A 261 15.15 7.76 8.59
N GLU A 262 14.10 8.39 8.03
CA GLU A 262 12.97 8.97 8.77
C GLU A 262 13.39 9.97 9.88
N LYS A 263 14.53 10.63 9.71
CA LYS A 263 15.04 11.69 10.60
C LYS A 263 14.39 13.02 10.25
N TRP A 264 13.09 13.13 10.50
CA TRP A 264 12.24 14.22 10.02
C TRP A 264 12.68 15.62 10.45
N LYS A 265 13.19 15.75 11.68
CA LYS A 265 13.63 17.05 12.21
C LYS A 265 14.93 17.51 11.54
N GLU A 266 15.88 16.60 11.44
CA GLU A 266 17.17 16.84 10.80
C GLU A 266 16.99 17.06 9.30
N ALA A 267 16.07 16.35 8.64
CA ALA A 267 15.73 16.57 7.24
C ALA A 267 15.12 17.95 6.99
N ASP A 268 14.31 18.48 7.91
CA ASP A 268 13.76 19.84 7.83
C ASP A 268 14.85 20.91 7.98
N GLU A 269 15.77 20.70 8.93
CA GLU A 269 16.92 21.57 9.15
C GLU A 269 17.89 21.52 7.95
N GLU A 270 18.13 20.35 7.35
CA GLU A 270 18.95 20.21 6.16
C GLU A 270 18.26 20.80 4.91
N THR A 271 16.92 20.68 4.80
CA THR A 271 16.15 21.35 3.74
C THR A 271 16.37 22.86 3.80
N THR A 272 16.30 23.45 5.00
CA THR A 272 16.57 24.87 5.26
C THR A 272 17.97 25.27 4.76
N LYS A 273 19.00 24.50 5.14
CA LYS A 273 20.39 24.74 4.73
C LYS A 273 20.59 24.66 3.22
N LEU A 274 20.04 23.63 2.57
CA LEU A 274 20.19 23.43 1.12
C LEU A 274 19.43 24.48 0.30
N MET A 275 18.31 24.99 0.81
CA MET A 275 17.59 26.10 0.18
C MET A 275 18.41 27.41 0.23
N LEU A 276 19.04 27.72 1.37
CA LEU A 276 19.96 28.87 1.46
C LEU A 276 21.13 28.73 0.49
N GLU A 277 21.70 27.53 0.36
CA GLU A 277 22.79 27.25 -0.56
C GLU A 277 22.36 27.42 -2.03
N ALA A 278 21.20 26.87 -2.41
CA ALA A 278 20.65 27.00 -3.77
C ALA A 278 20.31 28.44 -4.15
N ALA A 279 19.98 29.29 -3.17
CA ALA A 279 19.76 30.71 -3.36
C ALA A 279 21.07 31.54 -3.37
N GLY A 280 22.24 30.93 -3.21
CA GLY A 280 23.52 31.63 -3.15
C GLY A 280 23.75 32.39 -1.84
N ARG A 281 23.08 31.98 -0.76
CA ARG A 281 23.08 32.64 0.56
C ARG A 281 23.66 31.76 1.66
N LYS A 282 24.69 30.99 1.32
CA LYS A 282 25.38 30.12 2.27
C LYS A 282 25.97 30.96 3.40
N GLY A 283 25.53 30.72 4.64
CA GLY A 283 25.95 31.46 5.83
C GLY A 283 24.88 32.42 6.38
N ASP A 284 23.84 32.74 5.60
CA ASP A 284 22.70 33.50 6.10
C ASP A 284 21.74 32.62 6.89
N SER A 285 20.90 33.25 7.72
CA SER A 285 19.85 32.55 8.47
C SER A 285 18.48 32.57 7.77
N PHE A 286 18.33 33.37 6.71
CA PHE A 286 17.06 33.50 6.00
C PHE A 286 17.20 33.84 4.51
N LEU A 287 16.16 33.52 3.74
CA LEU A 287 15.96 33.91 2.35
C LEU A 287 15.22 35.25 2.30
N ASP A 288 15.80 36.24 1.64
CA ASP A 288 15.12 37.52 1.40
C ASP A 288 14.08 37.42 0.27
N TYR A 289 13.31 38.49 0.09
CA TYR A 289 12.26 38.57 -0.94
C TYR A 289 12.77 38.20 -2.34
N GLN A 290 13.93 38.74 -2.74
CA GLN A 290 14.47 38.53 -4.08
C GLN A 290 14.89 37.08 -4.29
N SER A 291 15.48 36.47 -3.27
CA SER A 291 15.94 35.09 -3.27
C SER A 291 14.77 34.11 -3.28
N ILE A 292 13.65 34.47 -2.64
CA ILE A 292 12.39 33.73 -2.75
C ILE A 292 11.88 33.84 -4.18
N VAL A 293 11.64 35.04 -4.71
CA VAL A 293 11.05 35.21 -6.05
C VAL A 293 11.90 34.57 -7.16
N GLY A 294 13.23 34.62 -7.03
CA GLY A 294 14.18 34.04 -7.97
C GLY A 294 14.60 32.61 -7.69
N PHE A 295 13.96 31.90 -6.74
CA PHE A 295 14.42 30.58 -6.31
C PHE A 295 14.45 29.57 -7.48
N PRO A 296 15.55 28.84 -7.71
CA PRO A 296 15.66 27.94 -8.84
C PRO A 296 14.62 26.82 -8.83
N CYS A 297 13.80 26.75 -9.89
CA CYS A 297 12.74 25.74 -10.01
C CYS A 297 13.23 24.31 -9.98
N TYR A 298 14.42 24.07 -10.54
CA TYR A 298 15.00 22.74 -10.62
C TYR A 298 15.29 22.19 -9.22
N ASP A 299 15.93 23.00 -8.40
CA ASP A 299 16.26 22.74 -6.99
C ASP A 299 15.02 22.53 -6.14
N LEU A 300 14.03 23.41 -6.27
CA LEU A 300 12.76 23.27 -5.55
C LEU A 300 12.05 21.96 -5.87
N LYS A 301 12.05 21.55 -7.15
CA LYS A 301 11.48 20.27 -7.58
C LYS A 301 12.23 19.09 -7.00
N ILE A 302 13.57 19.14 -6.88
CA ILE A 302 14.33 18.07 -6.22
C ILE A 302 13.89 17.94 -4.77
N ILE A 303 13.87 19.06 -4.03
CA ILE A 303 13.46 19.08 -2.61
C ILE A 303 12.04 18.53 -2.44
N ASP A 304 11.09 19.04 -3.23
CA ASP A 304 9.70 18.64 -3.13
C ASP A 304 9.51 17.15 -3.46
N GLN A 305 10.16 16.65 -4.52
CA GLN A 305 10.10 15.23 -4.88
C GLN A 305 10.73 14.32 -3.84
N LEU A 306 11.81 14.75 -3.18
CA LEU A 306 12.39 14.01 -2.06
C LEU A 306 11.38 13.91 -0.90
N TRP A 307 10.81 15.04 -0.47
CA TRP A 307 9.79 15.03 0.58
C TRP A 307 8.58 14.18 0.22
N LEU A 308 8.06 14.28 -1.00
CA LEU A 308 6.95 13.46 -1.49
C LEU A 308 7.29 11.96 -1.47
N ASN A 309 8.44 11.57 -2.01
CA ASN A 309 8.81 10.16 -2.15
C ASN A 309 8.99 9.47 -0.79
N TYR A 310 9.65 10.13 0.15
CA TYR A 310 9.95 9.52 1.46
C TYR A 310 8.81 9.68 2.48
N SER A 311 7.87 10.60 2.25
CA SER A 311 6.67 10.77 3.10
C SER A 311 5.41 10.10 2.55
N ASN A 312 5.50 9.38 1.43
CA ASN A 312 4.36 8.86 0.67
C ASN A 312 3.33 9.96 0.30
N GLY A 313 3.84 11.09 -0.19
CA GLY A 313 3.04 12.23 -0.63
C GLY A 313 2.36 13.03 0.48
N ARG A 314 2.73 12.81 1.75
CA ARG A 314 2.15 13.52 2.90
C ARG A 314 2.80 14.88 3.15
N PHE A 315 4.08 15.00 2.86
CA PHE A 315 4.91 16.18 3.10
C PHE A 315 5.47 16.70 1.77
N GLY A 316 5.82 17.98 1.75
CA GLY A 316 6.30 18.68 0.56
C GLY A 316 5.61 20.02 0.35
N PHE A 317 6.31 20.93 -0.33
CA PHE A 317 5.81 22.25 -0.67
C PHE A 317 4.63 22.20 -1.64
N SER A 318 4.57 21.22 -2.55
CA SER A 318 3.42 20.99 -3.44
C SER A 318 2.16 20.57 -2.68
N VAL A 319 2.33 19.74 -1.64
CA VAL A 319 1.24 19.32 -0.75
C VAL A 319 0.70 20.53 0.02
N GLN A 320 1.59 21.32 0.59
CA GLN A 320 1.24 22.56 1.28
C GLN A 320 0.53 23.55 0.35
N GLN A 321 1.05 23.72 -0.87
CA GLN A 321 0.44 24.58 -1.90
C GLN A 321 -1.00 24.18 -2.20
N LYS A 322 -1.25 22.87 -2.37
CA LYS A 322 -2.59 22.34 -2.63
C LYS A 322 -3.53 22.59 -1.44
N ILE A 323 -3.06 22.40 -0.21
CA ILE A 323 -3.85 22.68 1.00
C ILE A 323 -4.21 24.16 1.07
N TYR A 324 -3.23 25.06 0.88
CA TYR A 324 -3.43 26.49 0.94
C TYR A 324 -4.46 26.98 -0.10
N LYS A 325 -4.34 26.50 -1.35
CA LYS A 325 -5.32 26.79 -2.42
C LYS A 325 -6.71 26.28 -2.10
N ASN A 326 -6.83 25.06 -1.58
CA ASN A 326 -8.12 24.48 -1.20
C ASN A 326 -8.82 25.22 -0.06
N LEU A 327 -8.06 25.91 0.80
CA LEU A 327 -8.61 26.76 1.85
C LEU A 327 -9.06 28.13 1.32
N GLY A 328 -8.94 28.39 0.01
CA GLY A 328 -9.29 29.67 -0.60
C GLY A 328 -8.15 30.69 -0.61
N GLY A 329 -6.91 30.26 -0.35
CA GLY A 329 -5.72 31.10 -0.51
C GLY A 329 -5.63 31.69 -1.91
N LYS A 330 -5.17 32.94 -2.00
CA LYS A 330 -4.99 33.70 -3.25
C LYS A 330 -3.63 34.41 -3.21
N GLU A 331 -3.29 35.09 -4.31
CA GLU A 331 -2.16 36.02 -4.29
C GLU A 331 -2.47 37.19 -3.34
N GLY A 332 -1.54 37.49 -2.43
CA GLY A 332 -1.70 38.50 -1.37
C GLY A 332 -2.10 37.92 -0.01
N TYR A 333 -1.57 38.50 1.06
CA TYR A 333 -1.70 37.97 2.42
C TYR A 333 -3.13 38.03 2.94
N ASN A 334 -3.56 36.93 3.52
CA ASN A 334 -4.82 36.84 4.24
C ASN A 334 -4.60 36.08 5.55
N ASP A 335 -4.64 36.81 6.66
CA ASP A 335 -4.42 36.29 8.01
C ASP A 335 -5.40 35.16 8.37
N GLU A 336 -6.67 35.28 8.01
CA GLU A 336 -7.69 34.26 8.32
C GLU A 336 -7.39 32.93 7.61
N ILE A 337 -7.05 33.00 6.31
CA ILE A 337 -6.67 31.80 5.55
C ILE A 337 -5.35 31.23 6.06
N TRP A 338 -4.39 32.09 6.41
CA TRP A 338 -3.10 31.65 6.94
C TRP A 338 -3.23 30.91 8.27
N LYS A 339 -4.09 31.42 9.17
CA LYS A 339 -4.47 30.77 10.42
C LYS A 339 -5.11 29.40 10.18
N LYS A 340 -6.09 29.31 9.27
CA LYS A 340 -6.73 28.04 8.86
C LYS A 340 -5.72 27.06 8.28
N PHE A 341 -4.77 27.55 7.48
CA PHE A 341 -3.69 26.74 6.92
C PHE A 341 -2.80 26.18 8.03
N GLY A 342 -2.33 27.04 8.95
CA GLY A 342 -1.55 26.64 10.11
C GLY A 342 -2.24 25.60 10.98
N ASP A 343 -3.55 25.75 11.23
CA ASP A 343 -4.35 24.75 11.94
C ASP A 343 -4.40 23.42 11.15
N ARG A 344 -4.58 23.49 9.83
CA ARG A 344 -4.72 22.32 8.95
C ARG A 344 -3.44 21.50 8.79
N VAL A 345 -2.29 22.16 8.80
CA VAL A 345 -0.97 21.51 8.72
C VAL A 345 -0.37 21.25 10.10
N GLY A 346 -0.98 21.72 11.19
CA GLY A 346 -0.55 21.45 12.56
C GLY A 346 0.57 22.36 13.07
N TRP A 347 0.71 23.57 12.53
CA TRP A 347 1.63 24.60 13.03
C TRP A 347 1.00 25.49 14.10
N ARG A 348 -0.30 25.31 14.37
CA ARG A 348 -1.04 26.03 15.40
C ARG A 348 -1.78 25.04 16.29
N LYS A 349 -1.91 25.41 17.56
CA LYS A 349 -2.69 24.67 18.55
C LYS A 349 -3.42 25.65 19.45
N GLU A 350 -4.71 25.44 19.66
CA GLU A 350 -5.56 26.28 20.53
C GLU A 350 -5.46 27.79 20.20
N GLY A 351 -5.35 28.11 18.91
CA GLY A 351 -5.26 29.49 18.41
C GLY A 351 -3.86 30.10 18.42
N ASN A 352 -2.87 29.44 19.01
CA ASN A 352 -1.49 29.93 19.09
C ASN A 352 -0.58 29.24 18.07
N TRP A 353 0.38 29.98 17.51
CA TRP A 353 1.46 29.42 16.70
C TRP A 353 2.42 28.65 17.60
N LEU A 354 2.82 27.46 17.15
CA LEU A 354 3.77 26.63 17.87
C LEU A 354 5.19 27.09 17.57
N ASP A 355 6.04 27.12 18.60
CA ASP A 355 7.48 27.23 18.39
C ASP A 355 7.99 25.98 17.67
N TYR A 356 9.08 26.12 16.91
CA TYR A 356 9.61 24.98 16.15
C TYR A 356 9.95 23.79 17.04
N SER A 357 10.44 24.02 18.26
CA SER A 357 10.74 22.96 19.23
C SER A 357 9.52 22.11 19.59
N ASP A 358 8.32 22.66 19.42
CA ASP A 358 7.04 22.06 19.82
C ASP A 358 6.32 21.40 18.62
N LEU A 359 6.88 21.49 17.41
CA LEU A 359 6.34 20.85 16.21
C LEU A 359 6.54 19.34 16.23
N THR A 360 5.70 18.62 15.47
CA THR A 360 5.68 17.15 15.45
C THR A 360 6.53 16.59 14.31
N PHE A 361 7.76 16.18 14.62
CA PHE A 361 8.67 15.54 13.65
C PHE A 361 8.48 14.02 13.58
N LYS A 362 7.32 13.59 13.07
CA LYS A 362 6.97 12.17 12.91
C LYS A 362 6.26 11.92 11.58
N ALA A 363 6.38 10.71 11.04
CA ALA A 363 5.71 10.31 9.78
C ALA A 363 4.18 10.47 9.81
N ASN A 364 3.56 10.38 10.98
CA ASN A 364 2.12 10.52 11.18
C ASN A 364 1.66 11.97 11.48
N ALA A 365 2.55 12.97 11.39
CA ALA A 365 2.15 14.37 11.49
C ALA A 365 1.09 14.74 10.42
N PRO A 366 0.34 15.84 10.61
CA PRO A 366 -0.69 16.25 9.65
C PRO A 366 -0.15 16.38 8.23
N ILE A 367 -1.02 16.15 7.24
CA ILE A 367 -0.64 16.31 5.82
C ILE A 367 -0.22 17.77 5.58
N GLY A 368 0.94 17.96 4.95
CA GLY A 368 1.57 19.27 4.73
C GLY A 368 2.37 19.81 5.92
N HIS A 369 2.52 19.07 7.02
CA HIS A 369 3.23 19.57 8.21
C HIS A 369 4.71 19.93 7.96
N LEU A 370 5.37 19.18 7.07
CA LEU A 370 6.77 19.37 6.72
C LEU A 370 6.93 19.54 5.20
N PRO A 371 8.02 20.17 4.73
CA PRO A 371 8.98 20.94 5.54
C PRO A 371 8.36 22.25 6.09
N VAL A 372 8.80 22.72 7.25
CA VAL A 372 8.29 23.93 7.88
C VAL A 372 8.75 25.15 7.08
N GLY A 373 10.04 25.25 6.79
CA GLY A 373 10.62 26.43 6.13
C GLY A 373 11.21 27.43 7.12
N ARG A 374 12.16 27.02 7.96
CA ARG A 374 12.79 27.92 8.96
C ARG A 374 13.53 29.11 8.35
N THR A 375 13.90 29.07 7.07
CA THR A 375 14.67 30.11 6.38
C THR A 375 13.91 31.41 6.14
N PHE A 376 12.69 31.59 6.64
CA PHE A 376 11.86 32.70 6.16
C PHE A 376 11.75 33.90 7.09
N GLY A 377 12.33 33.94 8.29
CA GLY A 377 12.37 35.14 9.16
C GLY A 377 10.99 35.71 9.56
N ASN A 378 10.89 36.40 10.69
CA ASN A 378 9.57 36.83 11.21
C ASN A 378 8.83 37.82 10.30
N GLU A 379 9.52 38.70 9.58
CA GLU A 379 8.91 39.69 8.68
C GLU A 379 8.49 39.12 7.32
N SER A 380 8.93 37.90 6.98
CA SER A 380 8.74 37.31 5.66
C SER A 380 7.73 36.18 5.61
N TRP A 381 7.26 35.64 6.75
CA TRP A 381 6.26 34.57 6.79
C TRP A 381 4.87 34.98 6.28
N GLU A 382 4.42 36.20 6.59
CA GLU A 382 3.16 36.77 6.07
C GLU A 382 3.23 36.97 4.54
N ASN A 383 4.43 37.25 4.02
CA ASN A 383 4.70 37.39 2.60
C ASN A 383 4.94 36.02 1.92
N PHE A 384 5.46 35.02 2.66
CA PHE A 384 5.89 33.71 2.17
C PHE A 384 4.73 32.83 1.69
N GLY A 385 3.65 32.72 2.48
CA GLY A 385 2.48 31.91 2.12
C GLY A 385 1.88 32.30 0.77
N ASN A 386 1.91 33.59 0.43
CA ASN A 386 1.34 34.05 -0.84
C ASN A 386 2.29 33.84 -2.01
N MET A 387 3.60 34.04 -1.80
CA MET A 387 4.57 34.00 -2.90
C MET A 387 4.99 32.58 -3.27
N VAL A 388 5.14 31.68 -2.31
CA VAL A 388 5.53 30.29 -2.61
C VAL A 388 4.38 29.47 -3.18
N TYR A 389 3.13 29.77 -2.82
CA TYR A 389 2.01 29.00 -3.32
C TYR A 389 1.43 29.50 -4.65
N PHE A 390 1.82 30.71 -5.09
CA PHE A 390 1.37 31.29 -6.35
C PHE A 390 2.48 31.66 -7.34
N ARG A 391 3.67 32.06 -6.88
CA ARG A 391 4.76 32.54 -7.74
C ARG A 391 5.95 31.59 -7.84
N TRP A 392 6.15 30.67 -6.88
CA TRP A 392 7.08 29.58 -7.12
C TRP A 392 6.56 28.69 -8.23
N CYS A 393 7.52 28.20 -9.01
CA CYS A 393 7.40 27.26 -10.10
C CYS A 393 6.18 26.36 -9.95
N LYS A 394 5.41 26.14 -11.02
CA LYS A 394 4.30 25.16 -10.99
C LYS A 394 4.86 23.80 -10.55
N LEU A 395 4.63 23.47 -9.28
CA LEU A 395 4.94 22.20 -8.64
C LEU A 395 3.80 21.22 -8.87
#